data_AF-A0A172YYF9-F1
#
_entry.id   AF-A0A172YYF9-F1
#
_cell.length_a   1.000
_cell.length_b   1.000
_cell.length_c   1.000
_cell.angle_alpha   90.00
_cell.angle_beta   90.00
_cell.angle_gamma   90.00
#
_symmetry.space_group_name_H-M   'P 1'
#
loop_
_entity.id
_entity.type
_entity.pdbx_description
1 polymer ?
#
loop_
_entity_poly.entity_id
_entity_poly.type
_entity_poly.pdbx_seq_one_letter_code
_entity_poly.pdbx_strand_id
1 'polypeptide(L)'
;MNKGFYHADKRLHLSPSYSLAPGLVKVCGVVVLKESRLSPVNGLPCAGYSIRIEESYRNSVDKDEWRTVFTDVQCSNFALKDAHGTVDILAAGIDLFSGQVPEPEDYRYIAGKGHRQQGEVLLSEGLEVLVIGTAIQRNGKTVIARGEQTDTVFGVERLRNVNNYRIAVPAWRALGLCGVLVALFSLALQVIDPAHWAQWQLPSRDTFQQMSALGPFYEWVAFLYQRQGSSLPLMAAFGWTGMVLLLMGAARLLLYRDIQKVVQPILIAWWGVGSIGGALVTWALVVLEFDPFKIFLIWLSVIIVALGFSITQQRAFRAMVASILKSESP
;
A
#
# COMPACT_ATOMS: atom_id res chain seq x y z
N MET A 1 -3.34 0.14 -18.11
CA MET A 1 -3.79 0.66 -16.80
C MET A 1 -3.78 2.19 -16.81
N ASN A 2 -4.96 2.81 -16.85
CA ASN A 2 -5.14 4.26 -16.86
C ASN A 2 -4.80 4.87 -15.50
N LYS A 3 -3.63 5.52 -15.42
CA LYS A 3 -3.17 6.19 -14.20
C LYS A 3 -4.14 7.28 -13.75
N GLY A 4 -4.82 7.95 -14.70
CA GLY A 4 -5.79 9.01 -14.42
C GLY A 4 -6.97 8.50 -13.59
N PHE A 5 -7.51 7.32 -13.92
CA PHE A 5 -8.62 6.71 -13.18
C PHE A 5 -8.28 6.47 -11.70
N TYR A 6 -7.17 5.78 -11.43
CA TYR A 6 -6.76 5.49 -10.05
C TYR A 6 -6.28 6.73 -9.28
N HIS A 7 -5.81 7.77 -9.97
CA HIS A 7 -5.54 9.06 -9.35
C HIS A 7 -6.83 9.80 -8.96
N ALA A 8 -7.86 9.77 -9.83
CA ALA A 8 -9.17 10.34 -9.54
C ALA A 8 -9.86 9.60 -8.39
N ASP A 9 -9.79 8.26 -8.36
CA ASP A 9 -10.36 7.44 -7.27
C ASP A 9 -9.86 7.88 -5.88
N LYS A 10 -8.56 8.17 -5.76
CA LYS A 10 -7.94 8.58 -4.49
C LYS A 10 -8.39 9.97 -4.01
N ARG A 11 -8.79 10.85 -4.92
CA ARG A 11 -9.14 12.25 -4.63
C ARG A 11 -10.64 12.46 -4.44
N LEU A 12 -11.45 11.71 -5.19
CA LEU A 12 -12.90 11.86 -5.16
C LEU A 12 -13.50 11.12 -3.97
N HIS A 13 -14.48 11.74 -3.33
CA HIS A 13 -15.36 11.06 -2.38
C HIS A 13 -16.37 10.18 -3.13
N LEU A 14 -16.87 9.14 -2.46
CA LEU A 14 -17.95 8.33 -3.01
C LEU A 14 -19.24 9.16 -2.98
N SER A 15 -19.89 9.34 -4.12
CA SER A 15 -21.16 10.04 -4.27
C SER A 15 -22.30 9.02 -4.33
N PRO A 16 -23.37 9.19 -3.52
CA PRO A 16 -24.55 8.33 -3.63
C PRO A 16 -25.34 8.65 -4.90
N SER A 17 -25.95 7.63 -5.51
CA SER A 17 -26.60 7.76 -6.83
C SER A 17 -27.74 8.77 -6.90
N TYR A 18 -28.46 9.01 -5.79
CA TYR A 18 -29.58 9.95 -5.72
C TYR A 18 -29.17 11.42 -5.56
N SER A 19 -27.91 11.69 -5.18
CA SER A 19 -27.42 13.04 -4.89
C SER A 19 -26.09 13.29 -5.58
N LEU A 20 -26.15 13.35 -6.91
CA LEU A 20 -25.01 13.65 -7.76
C LEU A 20 -24.95 15.16 -8.02
N ALA A 21 -23.97 15.81 -7.41
CA ALA A 21 -23.63 17.19 -7.74
C ALA A 21 -23.09 17.27 -9.18
N PRO A 22 -23.43 18.31 -9.97
CA PRO A 22 -22.86 18.50 -11.28
C PRO A 22 -21.32 18.51 -11.24
N GLY A 23 -20.69 17.85 -12.19
CA GLY A 23 -19.23 17.75 -12.27
C GLY A 23 -18.70 16.33 -12.09
N LEU A 24 -17.41 16.20 -11.80
CA LEU A 24 -16.75 14.90 -11.72
C LEU A 24 -17.17 14.15 -10.44
N VAL A 25 -17.78 12.98 -10.62
CA VAL A 25 -18.31 12.15 -9.53
C VAL A 25 -17.71 10.75 -9.56
N LYS A 26 -17.77 10.09 -8.42
CA LYS A 26 -17.38 8.69 -8.25
C LYS A 26 -18.54 7.93 -7.65
N VAL A 27 -19.04 6.93 -8.37
CA VAL A 27 -20.19 6.12 -7.93
C VAL A 27 -19.81 4.64 -7.95
N CYS A 28 -20.25 3.91 -6.94
CA CYS A 28 -20.03 2.49 -6.79
C CYS A 28 -21.38 1.79 -6.73
N GLY A 29 -21.52 0.68 -7.44
CA GLY A 29 -22.76 -0.07 -7.44
C GLY A 29 -22.70 -1.30 -8.34
N VAL A 30 -23.86 -1.88 -8.53
CA VAL A 30 -24.08 -3.08 -9.33
C VAL A 30 -24.60 -2.70 -10.71
N VAL A 31 -24.03 -3.30 -11.75
CA VAL A 31 -24.47 -3.09 -13.13
C VAL A 31 -25.87 -3.65 -13.35
N VAL A 32 -26.73 -2.82 -13.93
CA VAL A 32 -28.07 -3.18 -14.43
C VAL A 32 -28.09 -2.94 -15.94
N LEU A 33 -28.44 -3.97 -16.70
CA LEU A 33 -28.47 -3.88 -18.16
C LEU A 33 -29.67 -3.04 -18.61
N LYS A 34 -29.42 -2.09 -19.50
CA LYS A 34 -30.47 -1.40 -20.27
C LYS A 34 -30.54 -1.94 -21.69
N GLU A 35 -29.39 -1.94 -22.34
CA GLU A 35 -29.16 -2.55 -23.64
C GLU A 35 -28.19 -3.70 -23.46
N SER A 36 -28.68 -4.92 -23.69
CA SER A 36 -27.85 -6.12 -23.63
C SER A 36 -27.16 -6.34 -24.99
N ARG A 37 -25.85 -6.61 -24.95
CA ARG A 37 -25.11 -7.16 -26.09
C ARG A 37 -24.58 -8.53 -25.72
N LEU A 38 -24.42 -9.39 -26.73
CA LEU A 38 -23.80 -10.69 -26.54
C LEU A 38 -22.28 -10.56 -26.64
N SER A 39 -21.59 -11.19 -25.68
CA SER A 39 -20.14 -11.23 -25.69
C SER A 39 -19.61 -12.08 -26.86
N PRO A 40 -18.51 -11.68 -27.51
CA PRO A 40 -18.01 -12.35 -28.71
C PRO A 40 -17.45 -13.75 -28.44
N VAL A 41 -16.93 -14.04 -27.24
CA VAL A 41 -16.31 -15.34 -26.94
C VAL A 41 -17.32 -16.33 -26.33
N ASN A 42 -18.05 -15.90 -25.31
CA ASN A 42 -18.96 -16.79 -24.56
C ASN A 42 -20.44 -16.61 -24.89
N GLY A 43 -20.82 -15.61 -25.69
CA GLY A 43 -22.22 -15.32 -26.01
C GLY A 43 -23.04 -14.86 -24.80
N LEU A 44 -22.40 -14.29 -23.78
CA LEU A 44 -23.08 -13.90 -22.54
C LEU A 44 -23.66 -12.48 -22.66
N PRO A 45 -24.86 -12.22 -22.11
CA PRO A 45 -25.44 -10.88 -22.07
C PRO A 45 -24.61 -9.96 -21.17
N CYS A 46 -24.19 -8.81 -21.71
CA CYS A 46 -23.38 -7.83 -21.01
C CYS A 46 -23.66 -6.40 -21.49
N ALA A 47 -23.32 -5.43 -20.65
CA ALA A 47 -23.33 -4.01 -21.01
C ALA A 47 -22.11 -3.65 -21.86
N GLY A 48 -21.01 -4.39 -21.72
CA GLY A 48 -19.80 -4.19 -22.50
C GLY A 48 -18.79 -5.31 -22.33
N TYR A 49 -17.83 -5.38 -23.25
CA TYR A 49 -16.75 -6.36 -23.23
C TYR A 49 -15.43 -5.71 -23.66
N SER A 50 -14.33 -6.26 -23.16
CA SER A 50 -12.97 -6.05 -23.66
C SER A 50 -12.43 -7.41 -24.10
N ILE A 51 -12.26 -7.60 -25.40
CA ILE A 51 -11.73 -8.84 -25.98
C ILE A 51 -10.24 -8.66 -26.27
N ARG A 52 -9.47 -9.72 -26.02
CA ARG A 52 -8.09 -9.84 -26.41
C ARG A 52 -7.86 -11.16 -27.13
N ILE A 53 -7.20 -11.09 -28.29
CA ILE A 53 -6.74 -12.25 -29.04
C ILE A 53 -5.22 -12.28 -29.00
N GLU A 54 -4.67 -13.43 -28.68
CA GLU A 54 -3.24 -13.68 -28.60
C GLU A 54 -2.83 -14.77 -29.59
N GLU A 55 -1.61 -14.67 -30.08
CA GLU A 55 -0.98 -15.63 -30.96
C GLU A 55 0.30 -16.16 -30.32
N SER A 56 0.53 -17.47 -30.38
CA SER A 56 1.75 -18.07 -29.88
C SER A 56 2.90 -17.83 -30.84
N TYR A 57 4.08 -17.57 -30.28
CA TYR A 57 5.33 -17.51 -31.02
C TYR A 57 6.43 -18.14 -30.19
N ARG A 58 7.47 -18.61 -30.88
CA ARG A 58 8.63 -19.22 -30.25
C ARG A 58 9.67 -18.16 -29.96
N ASN A 59 10.04 -18.02 -28.69
CA ASN A 59 11.07 -17.07 -28.30
C ASN A 59 12.48 -17.60 -28.63
N SER A 60 13.50 -16.76 -28.44
CA SER A 60 14.91 -17.13 -28.69
C SER A 60 15.45 -18.26 -27.81
N VAL A 61 14.70 -18.69 -26.80
CA VAL A 61 15.03 -19.74 -25.83
C VAL A 61 14.15 -20.99 -26.05
N ASP A 62 13.54 -21.10 -27.23
CA ASP A 62 12.67 -22.22 -27.65
C ASP A 62 11.41 -22.44 -26.78
N LYS A 63 11.00 -21.41 -26.02
CA LYS A 63 9.78 -21.41 -25.21
C LYS A 63 8.64 -20.74 -25.97
N ASP A 64 7.44 -21.28 -25.79
CA ASP A 64 6.23 -20.68 -26.33
C ASP A 64 5.82 -19.47 -25.48
N GLU A 65 5.70 -18.32 -26.13
CA GLU A 65 5.20 -17.08 -25.56
C GLU A 65 3.96 -16.62 -26.35
N TRP A 66 3.14 -15.82 -25.68
CA TRP A 66 1.90 -15.28 -26.27
C TRP A 66 2.08 -13.78 -26.51
N ARG A 67 1.73 -13.32 -27.71
CA ARG A 67 1.64 -11.89 -28.03
C ARG A 67 0.21 -11.51 -28.34
N THR A 68 -0.23 -10.37 -27.83
CA THR A 68 -1.52 -9.80 -28.22
C THR A 68 -1.46 -9.35 -29.68
N VAL A 69 -2.35 -9.91 -30.51
CA VAL A 69 -2.48 -9.57 -31.93
C VAL A 69 -3.72 -8.72 -32.22
N PHE A 70 -4.69 -8.71 -31.32
CA PHE A 70 -5.91 -7.92 -31.46
C PHE A 70 -6.54 -7.61 -30.10
N THR A 71 -7.11 -6.41 -30.00
CA THR A 71 -7.93 -5.97 -28.88
C THR A 71 -9.10 -5.15 -29.39
N ASP A 72 -10.30 -5.38 -28.86
CA ASP A 72 -11.48 -4.55 -29.12
C ASP A 72 -12.24 -4.32 -27.81
N VAL A 73 -12.86 -3.15 -27.69
CA VAL A 73 -13.59 -2.73 -26.50
C VAL A 73 -14.89 -2.08 -26.93
N GLN A 74 -16.00 -2.63 -26.45
CA GLN A 74 -17.34 -2.13 -26.77
C GLN A 74 -18.17 -2.01 -25.50
N CYS A 75 -18.94 -0.93 -25.38
CA CYS A 75 -19.84 -0.71 -24.25
C CYS A 75 -21.13 -0.01 -24.71
N SER A 76 -22.28 -0.57 -24.32
CA SER A 76 -23.61 0.03 -24.39
C SER A 76 -23.91 0.84 -23.14
N ASN A 77 -24.94 1.68 -23.24
CA ASN A 77 -25.46 2.39 -22.08
C ASN A 77 -25.99 1.38 -21.06
N PHE A 78 -25.75 1.66 -19.79
CA PHE A 78 -26.18 0.81 -18.68
C PHE A 78 -26.62 1.66 -17.51
N ALA A 79 -27.20 1.03 -16.52
CA ALA A 79 -27.54 1.66 -15.25
C ALA A 79 -26.67 1.09 -14.14
N LEU A 80 -26.38 1.92 -13.14
CA LEU A 80 -25.67 1.52 -11.94
C LEU A 80 -26.64 1.64 -10.76
N LYS A 81 -26.87 0.54 -10.06
CA LYS A 81 -27.72 0.47 -8.87
C LYS A 81 -26.86 0.41 -7.62
N ASP A 82 -27.06 1.34 -6.70
CA ASP A 82 -26.45 1.33 -5.38
C ASP A 82 -27.53 1.17 -4.29
N ALA A 83 -27.15 1.32 -3.02
CA ALA A 83 -28.08 1.24 -1.90
C ALA A 83 -29.14 2.36 -1.89
N HIS A 84 -28.92 3.43 -2.65
CA HIS A 84 -29.72 4.64 -2.57
C HIS A 84 -30.57 4.91 -3.82
N GLY A 85 -30.32 4.19 -4.92
CA GLY A 85 -31.05 4.41 -6.16
C GLY A 85 -30.35 3.83 -7.37
N THR A 86 -30.65 4.41 -8.53
CA THR A 86 -30.12 3.98 -9.81
C THR A 86 -29.79 5.20 -10.66
N VAL A 87 -28.58 5.21 -11.20
CA VAL A 87 -28.09 6.27 -12.10
C VAL A 87 -27.79 5.68 -13.48
N ASP A 88 -28.11 6.43 -14.51
CA ASP A 88 -27.83 6.03 -15.88
C ASP A 88 -26.42 6.45 -16.30
N ILE A 89 -25.71 5.54 -16.98
CA ILE A 89 -24.38 5.76 -17.53
C ILE A 89 -24.49 5.80 -19.05
N LEU A 90 -24.09 6.93 -19.64
CA LEU A 90 -23.95 7.09 -21.08
C LEU A 90 -22.55 6.65 -21.49
N ALA A 91 -22.41 5.39 -21.93
CA ALA A 91 -21.14 4.71 -22.10
C ALA A 91 -20.30 5.17 -23.30
N ALA A 92 -20.78 6.16 -24.06
CA ALA A 92 -20.05 6.70 -25.20
C ALA A 92 -18.66 7.21 -24.77
N GLY A 93 -17.61 6.53 -25.23
CA GLY A 93 -16.23 6.86 -24.88
C GLY A 93 -15.83 6.49 -23.45
N ILE A 94 -16.50 5.54 -22.80
CA ILE A 94 -16.07 5.02 -21.50
C ILE A 94 -14.79 4.18 -21.66
N ASP A 95 -13.80 4.38 -20.78
CA ASP A 95 -12.65 3.48 -20.65
C ASP A 95 -13.08 2.26 -19.81
N LEU A 96 -13.27 1.13 -20.46
CA LEU A 96 -13.75 -0.12 -19.85
C LEU A 96 -12.56 -0.97 -19.37
N PHE A 97 -12.49 -1.21 -18.06
CA PHE A 97 -11.50 -2.10 -17.43
C PHE A 97 -10.06 -1.79 -17.88
N SER A 98 -9.61 -0.58 -17.63
CA SER A 98 -8.43 0.00 -18.25
C SER A 98 -7.17 -0.86 -18.12
N GLY A 99 -6.84 -1.56 -19.21
CA GLY A 99 -5.69 -2.47 -19.29
C GLY A 99 -5.78 -3.68 -18.37
N GLN A 100 -6.98 -4.08 -17.96
CA GLN A 100 -7.21 -5.43 -17.45
C GLN A 100 -7.04 -6.44 -18.59
N VAL A 101 -6.48 -7.59 -18.24
CA VAL A 101 -6.30 -8.72 -19.13
C VAL A 101 -7.19 -9.85 -18.59
N PRO A 102 -7.83 -10.65 -19.46
CA PRO A 102 -8.51 -11.87 -19.03
C PRO A 102 -7.60 -12.74 -18.16
N GLU A 103 -8.18 -13.45 -17.18
CA GLU A 103 -7.39 -14.38 -16.39
C GLU A 103 -6.89 -15.53 -17.29
N PRO A 104 -5.74 -16.18 -16.97
CA PRO A 104 -5.19 -17.24 -17.81
C PRO A 104 -6.19 -18.37 -18.11
N GLU A 105 -7.10 -18.64 -17.18
CA GLU A 105 -8.17 -19.64 -17.30
C GLU A 105 -9.35 -19.21 -18.19
N ASP A 106 -9.50 -17.91 -18.45
CA ASP A 106 -10.56 -17.37 -19.32
C ASP A 106 -10.19 -17.46 -20.81
N TYR A 107 -8.93 -17.78 -21.13
CA TYR A 107 -8.48 -17.94 -22.51
C TYR A 107 -8.96 -19.26 -23.11
N ARG A 108 -9.45 -19.18 -24.35
CA ARG A 108 -9.90 -20.32 -25.14
C ARG A 108 -9.23 -20.32 -26.49
N TYR A 109 -8.81 -21.50 -26.96
CA TYR A 109 -8.28 -21.67 -28.31
C TYR A 109 -9.33 -21.37 -29.36
N ILE A 110 -8.91 -20.69 -30.44
CA ILE A 110 -9.77 -20.41 -31.58
C ILE A 110 -9.78 -21.64 -32.50
N ALA A 111 -10.98 -22.21 -32.71
CA ALA A 111 -11.17 -23.38 -33.58
C ALA A 111 -10.56 -23.14 -34.98
N GLY A 112 -9.79 -24.10 -35.46
CA GLY A 112 -9.11 -24.02 -36.76
C GLY A 112 -7.85 -23.14 -36.81
N LYS A 113 -7.46 -22.49 -35.69
CA LYS A 113 -6.23 -21.70 -35.57
C LYS A 113 -5.48 -22.08 -34.30
N GLY A 114 -4.85 -23.26 -34.29
CA GLY A 114 -4.20 -23.87 -33.12
C GLY A 114 -3.09 -23.06 -32.42
N HIS A 115 -2.68 -21.93 -33.00
CA HIS A 115 -1.71 -21.00 -32.43
C HIS A 115 -2.35 -19.71 -31.90
N ARG A 116 -3.69 -19.63 -31.83
CA ARG A 116 -4.40 -18.44 -31.35
C ARG A 116 -5.37 -18.77 -30.23
N GLN A 117 -5.37 -17.91 -29.23
CA GLN A 117 -6.31 -17.93 -28.12
C GLN A 117 -7.02 -16.59 -27.99
N GLN A 118 -8.22 -16.63 -27.43
CA GLN A 118 -9.03 -15.44 -27.18
C GLN A 118 -9.56 -15.46 -25.75
N GLY A 119 -9.62 -14.30 -25.12
CA GLY A 119 -10.21 -14.11 -23.81
C GLY A 119 -10.99 -12.79 -23.78
N GLU A 120 -11.94 -12.68 -22.87
CA GLU A 120 -12.77 -11.48 -22.72
C GLU A 120 -12.99 -11.11 -21.26
N VAL A 121 -13.10 -9.80 -20.99
CA VAL A 121 -13.51 -9.26 -19.69
C VAL A 121 -14.85 -8.59 -19.87
N LEU A 122 -15.86 -9.04 -19.12
CA LEU A 122 -17.26 -8.62 -19.29
C LEU A 122 -17.74 -7.66 -18.20
N LEU A 123 -18.52 -6.67 -18.61
CA LEU A 123 -19.37 -5.84 -17.76
C LEU A 123 -20.77 -6.47 -17.73
N SER A 124 -20.89 -7.59 -17.02
CA SER A 124 -22.13 -8.36 -16.92
C SER A 124 -23.12 -7.72 -15.95
N GLU A 125 -24.39 -8.11 -16.06
CA GLU A 125 -25.38 -7.81 -15.03
C GLU A 125 -24.92 -8.33 -13.66
N GLY A 126 -25.24 -7.60 -12.59
CA GLY A 126 -24.87 -8.02 -11.24
C GLY A 126 -23.41 -7.74 -10.86
N LEU A 127 -22.57 -7.28 -11.80
CA LEU A 127 -21.16 -7.01 -11.50
C LEU A 127 -21.01 -5.73 -10.67
N GLU A 128 -20.27 -5.82 -9.57
CA GLU A 128 -19.90 -4.66 -8.76
C GLU A 128 -18.75 -3.87 -9.40
N VAL A 129 -19.02 -2.60 -9.70
CA VAL A 129 -18.08 -1.71 -10.37
C VAL A 129 -18.02 -0.34 -9.73
N LEU A 130 -16.89 0.31 -9.95
CA LEU A 130 -16.67 1.72 -9.67
C LEU A 130 -16.68 2.49 -11.00
N VAL A 131 -17.52 3.51 -11.11
CA VAL A 131 -17.58 4.42 -12.25
C VAL A 131 -17.08 5.79 -11.82
N ILE A 132 -16.19 6.37 -12.62
CA ILE A 132 -15.78 7.78 -12.50
C ILE A 132 -16.16 8.46 -13.81
N GLY A 133 -16.89 9.57 -13.70
CA GLY A 133 -17.36 10.33 -14.86
C GLY A 133 -17.99 11.65 -14.43
N THR A 134 -18.50 12.40 -15.40
CA THR A 134 -19.14 13.69 -15.14
C THR A 134 -20.65 13.52 -15.00
N ALA A 135 -21.20 13.91 -13.86
CA ALA A 135 -22.64 14.03 -13.66
C ALA A 135 -23.15 15.27 -14.39
N ILE A 136 -24.04 15.05 -15.35
CA ILE A 136 -24.70 16.09 -16.16
C ILE A 136 -26.21 15.90 -16.12
N GLN A 137 -26.95 16.98 -16.25
CA GLN A 137 -28.41 16.92 -16.42
C GLN A 137 -28.74 16.72 -17.91
N ARG A 138 -29.51 15.67 -18.23
CA ARG A 138 -30.09 15.48 -19.57
C ARG A 138 -31.57 15.15 -19.46
N ASN A 139 -32.41 15.88 -20.19
CA ASN A 139 -33.86 15.68 -20.20
C ASN A 139 -34.48 15.66 -18.79
N GLY A 140 -33.98 16.50 -17.88
CA GLY A 140 -34.44 16.58 -16.48
C GLY A 140 -33.97 15.45 -15.56
N LYS A 141 -33.13 14.52 -16.05
CA LYS A 141 -32.54 13.44 -15.25
C LYS A 141 -31.02 13.54 -15.19
N THR A 142 -30.45 13.37 -13.99
CA THR A 142 -29.00 13.32 -13.82
C THR A 142 -28.45 12.00 -14.35
N VAL A 143 -27.47 12.09 -15.24
CA VAL A 143 -26.78 10.96 -15.85
C VAL A 143 -25.27 11.15 -15.74
N ILE A 144 -24.52 10.06 -15.79
CA ILE A 144 -23.05 10.12 -15.83
C ILE A 144 -22.58 9.87 -17.26
N ALA A 145 -21.75 10.77 -17.77
CA ALA A 145 -21.20 10.70 -19.12
C ALA A 145 -19.75 11.19 -19.14
N ARG A 146 -19.12 11.10 -20.31
CA ARG A 146 -17.85 11.78 -20.58
C ARG A 146 -18.03 13.30 -20.42
N GLY A 147 -17.09 13.96 -19.76
CA GLY A 147 -17.07 15.41 -19.67
C GLY A 147 -16.71 16.05 -21.00
N GLU A 148 -17.05 17.34 -21.17
CA GLU A 148 -16.79 18.09 -22.41
C GLU A 148 -15.28 18.30 -22.66
N GLN A 149 -14.48 18.34 -21.61
CA GLN A 149 -13.02 18.46 -21.71
C GLN A 149 -12.39 17.10 -22.04
N THR A 150 -11.46 17.11 -23.00
CA THR A 150 -10.80 15.91 -23.54
C THR A 150 -10.02 15.10 -22.51
N ASP A 151 -9.54 15.73 -21.44
CA ASP A 151 -8.75 15.10 -20.37
C ASP A 151 -9.59 14.64 -19.17
N THR A 152 -10.93 14.69 -19.29
CA THR A 152 -11.80 14.23 -18.21
C THR A 152 -11.76 12.71 -18.07
N VAL A 153 -11.55 12.26 -16.85
CA VAL A 153 -11.55 10.83 -16.52
C VAL A 153 -12.97 10.31 -16.69
N PHE A 154 -13.16 9.40 -17.64
CA PHE A 154 -14.40 8.66 -17.81
C PHE A 154 -14.11 7.17 -17.99
N GLY A 155 -14.40 6.38 -16.96
CA GLY A 155 -14.06 4.97 -16.97
C GLY A 155 -14.84 4.15 -15.96
N VAL A 156 -14.76 2.84 -16.11
CA VAL A 156 -15.37 1.85 -15.23
C VAL A 156 -14.37 0.74 -14.91
N GLU A 157 -14.30 0.38 -13.63
CA GLU A 157 -13.41 -0.66 -13.13
C GLU A 157 -14.14 -1.62 -12.19
N ARG A 158 -13.71 -2.89 -12.17
CA ARG A 158 -14.20 -3.87 -11.19
C ARG A 158 -13.85 -3.39 -9.78
N LEU A 159 -14.82 -3.40 -8.88
CA LEU A 159 -14.60 -2.92 -7.51
C LEU A 159 -13.49 -3.72 -6.80
N ARG A 160 -13.47 -5.05 -7.01
CA ARG A 160 -12.40 -5.94 -6.53
C ARG A 160 -11.01 -5.46 -6.94
N ASN A 161 -10.83 -5.04 -8.19
CA ASN A 161 -9.53 -4.63 -8.71
C ASN A 161 -9.12 -3.26 -8.16
N VAL A 162 -10.07 -2.34 -8.00
CA VAL A 162 -9.80 -1.06 -7.33
C VAL A 162 -9.40 -1.28 -5.87
N ASN A 163 -10.09 -2.14 -5.15
CA ASN A 163 -9.76 -2.48 -3.77
C ASN A 163 -8.39 -3.18 -3.66
N ASN A 164 -8.11 -4.14 -4.54
CA ASN A 164 -6.80 -4.79 -4.61
C ASN A 164 -5.70 -3.77 -4.87
N TYR A 165 -5.87 -2.84 -5.83
CA TYR A 165 -4.90 -1.79 -6.10
C TYR A 165 -4.69 -0.85 -4.91
N ARG A 166 -5.79 -0.48 -4.22
CA ARG A 166 -5.73 0.34 -3.00
C ARG A 166 -4.86 -0.33 -1.93
N ILE A 167 -4.90 -1.65 -1.79
CA ILE A 167 -4.12 -2.41 -0.80
C ILE A 167 -2.69 -2.67 -1.29
N ALA A 168 -2.54 -3.16 -2.52
CA ALA A 168 -1.26 -3.63 -3.05
C ALA A 168 -0.23 -2.51 -3.21
N VAL A 169 -0.62 -1.35 -3.77
CA VAL A 169 0.34 -0.25 -4.01
C VAL A 169 1.02 0.26 -2.75
N PRO A 170 0.31 0.59 -1.65
CA PRO A 170 0.98 1.01 -0.42
C PRO A 170 1.78 -0.14 0.22
N ALA A 171 1.32 -1.39 0.14
CA ALA A 171 2.06 -2.53 0.65
C ALA A 171 3.42 -2.71 -0.08
N TRP A 172 3.43 -2.64 -1.41
CA TRP A 172 4.65 -2.69 -2.22
C TRP A 172 5.60 -1.52 -1.93
N ARG A 173 5.06 -0.32 -1.72
CA ARG A 173 5.89 0.85 -1.32
C ARG A 173 6.50 0.69 0.06
N ALA A 174 5.73 0.15 1.02
CA ALA A 174 6.24 -0.14 2.36
C ALA A 174 7.32 -1.23 2.32
N LEU A 175 7.11 -2.28 1.53
CA LEU A 175 8.09 -3.35 1.32
C LEU A 175 9.38 -2.82 0.67
N GLY A 176 9.26 -1.94 -0.34
CA GLY A 176 10.41 -1.26 -0.95
C GLY A 176 11.19 -0.41 0.05
N LEU A 177 10.51 0.38 0.89
CA LEU A 177 11.14 1.15 1.96
C LEU A 177 11.87 0.26 2.98
N CYS A 178 11.24 -0.85 3.39
CA CYS A 178 11.89 -1.83 4.28
C CYS A 178 13.15 -2.42 3.63
N GLY A 179 13.07 -2.78 2.34
CA GLY A 179 14.22 -3.29 1.59
C GLY A 179 15.38 -2.28 1.53
N VAL A 180 15.09 -1.00 1.29
CA VAL A 180 16.11 0.06 1.29
C VAL A 180 16.75 0.22 2.67
N LEU A 181 15.97 0.19 3.75
CA LEU A 181 16.50 0.28 5.11
C LEU A 181 17.42 -0.91 5.45
N VAL A 182 17.02 -2.13 5.06
CA VAL A 182 17.84 -3.34 5.25
C VAL A 182 19.13 -3.26 4.42
N ALA A 183 19.07 -2.76 3.19
CA ALA A 183 20.24 -2.59 2.33
C ALA A 183 21.21 -1.54 2.90
N LEU A 184 20.71 -0.39 3.36
CA LEU A 184 21.52 0.64 4.01
C LEU A 184 22.16 0.12 5.30
N PHE A 185 21.41 -0.64 6.11
CA PHE A 185 21.94 -1.27 7.32
C PHE A 185 23.04 -2.30 6.99
N SER A 186 22.82 -3.12 5.97
CA SER A 186 23.81 -4.12 5.51
C SER A 186 25.07 -3.44 4.95
N LEU A 187 24.91 -2.35 4.21
CA LEU A 187 26.03 -1.55 3.72
C LEU A 187 26.83 -0.92 4.87
N ALA A 188 26.13 -0.38 5.89
CA ALA A 188 26.78 0.15 7.09
C ALA A 188 27.59 -0.93 7.81
N LEU A 189 27.09 -2.17 7.88
CA LEU A 189 27.82 -3.29 8.45
C LEU A 189 29.07 -3.67 7.63
N GLN A 190 29.02 -3.56 6.29
CA GLN A 190 30.13 -3.90 5.40
C GLN A 190 31.22 -2.82 5.33
N VAL A 191 30.87 -1.54 5.51
CA VAL A 191 31.83 -0.42 5.56
C VAL A 191 32.69 -0.49 6.83
N ILE A 192 32.22 -1.21 7.87
CA ILE A 192 32.99 -1.43 9.08
C ILE A 192 33.89 -2.66 8.89
N ASP A 193 35.17 -2.40 8.63
CA ASP A 193 36.20 -3.41 8.42
C ASP A 193 36.33 -4.37 9.62
N PRO A 194 36.35 -5.71 9.45
CA PRO A 194 36.51 -6.66 10.54
C PRO A 194 37.77 -6.47 11.39
N ALA A 195 38.84 -5.88 10.84
CA ALA A 195 40.02 -5.49 11.61
C ALA A 195 39.75 -4.31 12.56
N HIS A 196 38.87 -3.38 12.16
CA HIS A 196 38.39 -2.29 13.03
C HIS A 196 37.46 -2.82 14.14
N TRP A 197 36.65 -3.87 13.90
CA TRP A 197 35.87 -4.53 14.95
C TRP A 197 36.73 -5.17 16.04
N ALA A 198 37.90 -5.72 15.68
CA ALA A 198 38.83 -6.34 16.63
C ALA A 198 39.75 -5.33 17.32
N GLN A 199 40.08 -4.21 16.66
CA GLN A 199 40.85 -3.08 17.23
C GLN A 199 39.99 -2.14 18.06
N TRP A 200 38.68 -2.09 17.80
CA TRP A 200 37.72 -1.62 18.79
C TRP A 200 37.68 -2.69 19.88
N GLN A 201 38.69 -2.70 20.74
CA GLN A 201 38.45 -2.91 22.16
C GLN A 201 37.46 -1.81 22.55
N LEU A 202 36.18 -2.06 22.24
CA LEU A 202 35.09 -1.16 22.56
C LEU A 202 35.29 -0.80 24.02
N PRO A 203 35.39 0.51 24.34
CA PRO A 203 35.93 0.93 25.62
C PRO A 203 35.15 0.18 26.69
N SER A 204 35.85 -0.69 27.42
CA SER A 204 35.20 -1.40 28.50
C SER A 204 34.74 -0.34 29.50
N ARG A 205 33.83 -0.73 30.38
CA ARG A 205 33.40 0.10 31.51
C ARG A 205 34.55 0.90 32.14
N ASP A 206 35.70 0.27 32.30
CA ASP A 206 36.89 0.86 32.93
C ASP A 206 37.57 1.89 32.01
N THR A 207 37.52 1.67 30.70
CA THR A 207 38.04 2.60 29.69
C THR A 207 37.22 3.89 29.64
N PHE A 208 35.89 3.84 29.77
CA PHE A 208 35.07 5.06 29.85
C PHE A 208 35.29 5.84 31.15
N GLN A 209 35.52 5.17 32.28
CA GLN A 209 35.88 5.84 33.53
C GLN A 209 37.24 6.55 33.42
N GLN A 210 38.21 5.95 32.73
CA GLN A 210 39.51 6.56 32.46
C GLN A 210 39.41 7.75 31.49
N MET A 211 38.46 7.72 30.55
CA MET A 211 38.23 8.80 29.58
C MET A 211 37.41 9.97 30.14
N SER A 212 36.85 9.87 31.36
CA SER A 212 36.04 10.94 31.98
C SER A 212 36.76 12.29 32.07
N ALA A 213 38.09 12.28 32.16
CA ALA A 213 38.94 13.47 32.20
C ALA A 213 39.10 14.17 30.84
N LEU A 214 38.68 13.55 29.72
CA LEU A 214 38.88 14.07 28.36
C LEU A 214 37.82 15.10 27.93
N GLY A 215 36.78 15.32 28.74
CA GLY A 215 35.80 16.39 28.52
C GLY A 215 34.39 16.05 28.98
N PRO A 216 33.48 17.03 28.96
CA PRO A 216 32.16 16.93 29.58
C PRO A 216 31.27 15.85 28.96
N PHE A 217 31.46 15.52 27.68
CA PHE A 217 30.78 14.41 27.03
C PHE A 217 31.20 13.05 27.62
N TYR A 218 32.50 12.84 27.82
CA TYR A 218 33.03 11.57 28.36
C TYR A 218 32.75 11.44 29.85
N GLU A 219 32.73 12.54 30.59
CA GLU A 219 32.33 12.59 31.99
C GLU A 219 30.85 12.21 32.16
N TRP A 220 29.97 12.73 31.29
CA TRP A 220 28.55 12.35 31.24
C TRP A 220 28.36 10.87 30.89
N VAL A 221 29.12 10.35 29.91
CA VAL A 221 29.07 8.92 29.54
C VAL A 221 29.59 8.03 30.68
N ALA A 222 30.68 8.41 31.36
CA ALA A 222 31.24 7.67 32.49
C ALA A 222 30.28 7.63 33.69
N PHE A 223 29.57 8.74 33.94
CA PHE A 223 28.52 8.83 34.96
C PHE A 223 27.36 7.85 34.70
N LEU A 224 26.96 7.67 33.43
CA LEU A 224 25.90 6.72 33.06
C LEU A 224 26.28 5.25 33.36
N TYR A 225 27.57 4.91 33.38
CA TYR A 225 28.10 3.54 33.55
C TYR A 225 28.54 3.16 34.99
N GLN A 226 28.24 4.00 36.01
CA GLN A 226 28.68 3.78 37.39
C GLN A 226 27.90 2.66 38.14
N ARG A 227 28.59 1.77 38.89
CA ARG A 227 28.02 0.52 39.48
C ARG A 227 26.99 0.75 40.59
N GLN A 228 27.00 1.91 41.22
CA GLN A 228 26.26 2.19 42.44
C GLN A 228 25.17 3.26 42.25
N GLY A 229 25.05 3.81 41.05
CA GLY A 229 23.97 4.74 40.70
C GLY A 229 22.82 4.00 40.04
N SER A 230 21.61 4.51 40.22
CA SER A 230 20.38 4.13 39.53
C SER A 230 20.41 4.32 37.99
N SER A 231 21.57 4.23 37.33
CA SER A 231 21.78 4.59 35.91
C SER A 231 21.66 3.43 34.91
N LEU A 232 21.77 2.16 35.36
CA LEU A 232 21.43 0.98 34.55
C LEU A 232 19.97 0.98 34.05
N PRO A 233 18.95 1.28 34.89
CA PRO A 233 17.58 1.44 34.40
C PRO A 233 17.38 2.71 33.56
N LEU A 234 18.23 3.74 33.71
CA LEU A 234 18.22 4.91 32.82
C LEU A 234 18.71 4.54 31.41
N MET A 235 19.81 3.78 31.22
CA MET A 235 20.19 3.34 29.86
C MET A 235 19.14 2.42 29.22
N ALA A 236 18.44 1.60 30.00
CA ALA A 236 17.34 0.77 29.53
C ALA A 236 16.12 1.61 29.06
N ALA A 237 15.76 2.64 29.83
CA ALA A 237 14.66 3.55 29.50
C ALA A 237 15.03 4.54 28.38
N PHE A 238 16.28 4.99 28.32
CA PHE A 238 16.78 5.96 27.34
C PHE A 238 17.24 5.31 26.04
N GLY A 239 17.59 4.02 26.00
CA GLY A 239 17.94 3.32 24.77
C GLY A 239 16.77 3.23 23.80
N TRP A 240 15.62 2.73 24.28
CA TRP A 240 14.38 2.68 23.49
C TRP A 240 13.85 4.09 23.16
N THR A 241 13.75 4.95 24.18
CA THR A 241 13.23 6.32 24.02
C THR A 241 14.11 7.16 23.09
N GLY A 242 15.43 7.07 23.24
CA GLY A 242 16.40 7.76 22.40
C GLY A 242 16.39 7.26 20.96
N MET A 243 16.25 5.94 20.74
CA MET A 243 16.11 5.37 19.40
C MET A 243 14.82 5.82 18.70
N VAL A 244 13.69 5.81 19.41
CA VAL A 244 12.42 6.29 18.84
C VAL A 244 12.48 7.79 18.52
N LEU A 245 13.12 8.61 19.38
CA LEU A 245 13.32 10.04 19.11
C LEU A 245 14.26 10.29 17.91
N LEU A 246 15.36 9.54 17.78
CA LEU A 246 16.24 9.59 16.62
C LEU A 246 15.51 9.21 15.34
N LEU A 247 14.71 8.15 15.38
CA LEU A 247 13.89 7.73 14.24
C LEU A 247 12.79 8.75 13.91
N MET A 248 12.19 9.40 14.90
CA MET A 248 11.25 10.50 14.70
C MET A 248 11.92 11.72 14.05
N GLY A 249 13.15 12.05 14.47
CA GLY A 249 13.97 13.11 13.88
C GLY A 249 14.38 12.80 12.43
N ALA A 250 14.89 11.58 12.19
CA ALA A 250 15.25 11.10 10.86
C ALA A 250 14.03 11.03 9.94
N ALA A 251 12.88 10.55 10.43
CA ALA A 251 11.62 10.56 9.69
C ALA A 251 11.18 11.97 9.30
N ARG A 252 11.41 12.98 10.16
CA ARG A 252 11.12 14.39 9.84
C ARG A 252 12.04 14.97 8.79
N LEU A 253 13.30 14.52 8.74
CA LEU A 253 14.31 15.05 7.81
C LEU A 253 14.30 14.33 6.45
N LEU A 254 14.03 13.03 6.44
CA LEU A 254 14.21 12.17 5.26
C LEU A 254 12.91 11.77 4.55
N LEU A 255 11.76 11.79 5.23
CA LEU A 255 10.49 11.33 4.65
C LEU A 255 9.62 12.48 4.15
N TYR A 256 8.89 12.25 3.06
CA TYR A 256 7.95 13.20 2.48
C TYR A 256 6.75 13.47 3.43
N ARG A 257 6.20 14.68 3.38
CA ARG A 257 5.22 15.22 4.34
C ARG A 257 3.96 14.35 4.54
N ASP A 258 3.52 13.64 3.50
CA ASP A 258 2.37 12.72 3.58
C ASP A 258 2.71 11.39 4.27
N ILE A 259 3.96 10.93 4.15
CA ILE A 259 4.46 9.72 4.82
C ILE A 259 4.72 10.02 6.30
N GLN A 260 5.19 11.23 6.62
CA GLN A 260 5.39 11.68 8.00
C GLN A 260 4.10 11.60 8.83
N LYS A 261 2.96 12.00 8.26
CA LYS A 261 1.64 11.95 8.91
C LYS A 261 1.21 10.52 9.29
N VAL A 262 1.76 9.51 8.61
CA VAL A 262 1.45 8.10 8.85
C VAL A 262 2.44 7.50 9.85
N VAL A 263 3.73 7.79 9.70
CA VAL A 263 4.82 7.16 10.46
C VAL A 263 4.97 7.75 11.87
N GLN A 264 4.79 9.07 12.05
CA GLN A 264 4.93 9.70 13.37
C GLN A 264 3.97 9.16 14.45
N PRO A 265 2.65 9.04 14.22
CA PRO A 265 1.75 8.51 15.24
C PRO A 265 2.03 7.04 15.58
N ILE A 266 2.55 6.25 14.63
CA ILE A 266 2.99 4.87 14.87
C ILE A 266 4.21 4.86 15.79
N LEU A 267 5.22 5.68 15.50
CA LEU A 267 6.41 5.81 16.35
C LEU A 267 6.04 6.28 17.77
N ILE A 268 5.09 7.20 17.91
CA ILE A 268 4.58 7.66 19.22
C ILE A 268 3.84 6.54 19.96
N ALA A 269 3.03 5.74 19.28
CA ALA A 269 2.36 4.60 19.90
C ALA A 269 3.36 3.52 20.36
N TRP A 270 4.37 3.22 19.53
CA TRP A 270 5.47 2.30 19.87
C TRP A 270 6.36 2.85 20.97
N TRP A 271 6.54 4.17 21.05
CA TRP A 271 7.22 4.80 22.17
C TRP A 271 6.52 4.43 23.49
N GLY A 272 5.19 4.57 23.57
CA GLY A 272 4.42 4.21 24.76
C GLY A 272 4.51 2.73 25.14
N VAL A 273 4.30 1.83 24.16
CA VAL A 273 4.30 0.37 24.40
C VAL A 273 5.70 -0.15 24.76
N GLY A 274 6.71 0.27 24.01
CA GLY A 274 8.08 -0.20 24.21
C GLY A 274 8.79 0.46 25.40
N SER A 275 8.31 1.60 25.91
CA SER A 275 8.85 2.16 27.15
C SER A 275 8.55 1.28 28.37
N ILE A 276 7.43 0.54 28.37
CA ILE A 276 7.05 -0.34 29.48
C ILE A 276 7.64 -1.74 29.29
N GLY A 277 7.45 -2.35 28.12
CA GLY A 277 7.97 -3.70 27.85
C GLY A 277 9.47 -3.75 27.57
N GLY A 278 9.99 -2.74 26.86
CA GLY A 278 11.39 -2.68 26.46
C GLY A 278 12.33 -2.32 27.61
N ALA A 279 11.87 -1.53 28.59
CA ALA A 279 12.64 -1.29 29.80
C ALA A 279 12.88 -2.58 30.60
N LEU A 280 11.87 -3.46 30.72
CA LEU A 280 11.97 -4.75 31.42
C LEU A 280 12.89 -5.74 30.69
N VAL A 281 12.76 -5.86 29.36
CA VAL A 281 13.62 -6.76 28.57
C VAL A 281 15.06 -6.25 28.53
N THR A 282 15.26 -4.94 28.40
CA THR A 282 16.61 -4.35 28.46
C THR A 282 17.24 -4.54 29.83
N TRP A 283 16.46 -4.37 30.90
CA TRP A 283 16.92 -4.65 32.26
C TRP A 283 17.34 -6.12 32.41
N ALA A 284 16.55 -7.08 31.90
CA ALA A 284 16.91 -8.50 31.93
C ALA A 284 18.18 -8.82 31.12
N LEU A 285 18.35 -8.23 29.92
CA LEU A 285 19.55 -8.43 29.09
C LEU A 285 20.81 -7.85 29.74
N VAL A 286 20.67 -6.69 30.39
CA VAL A 286 21.74 -6.06 31.16
C VAL A 286 22.11 -6.88 32.40
N VAL A 287 21.13 -7.47 33.10
CA VAL A 287 21.36 -8.40 34.22
C VAL A 287 22.09 -9.67 33.76
N LEU A 288 21.87 -10.11 32.52
CA LEU A 288 22.57 -11.22 31.87
C LEU A 288 23.95 -10.83 31.30
N GLU A 289 24.47 -9.65 31.64
CA GLU A 289 25.78 -9.13 31.21
C GLU A 289 25.93 -9.01 29.68
N PHE A 290 24.83 -8.89 28.94
CA PHE A 290 24.93 -8.61 27.50
C PHE A 290 25.51 -7.22 27.26
N ASP A 291 26.36 -7.13 26.25
CA ASP A 291 26.96 -5.89 25.79
C ASP A 291 25.87 -4.86 25.43
N PRO A 292 25.90 -3.64 26.01
CA PRO A 292 24.96 -2.56 25.71
C PRO A 292 24.81 -2.26 24.22
N PHE A 293 25.86 -2.44 23.42
CA PHE A 293 25.84 -2.23 21.98
C PHE A 293 25.11 -3.36 21.23
N LYS A 294 25.21 -4.60 21.71
CA LYS A 294 24.43 -5.72 21.16
C LYS A 294 22.94 -5.54 21.47
N ILE A 295 22.64 -5.08 22.68
CA ILE A 295 21.27 -4.74 23.10
C ILE A 295 20.70 -3.64 22.20
N PHE A 296 21.51 -2.62 21.87
CA PHE A 296 21.14 -1.57 20.92
C PHE A 296 20.79 -2.11 19.52
N LEU A 297 21.63 -3.00 18.96
CA LEU A 297 21.37 -3.59 17.64
C LEU A 297 20.13 -4.49 17.62
N ILE A 298 19.89 -5.24 18.69
CA ILE A 298 18.67 -6.04 18.88
C ILE A 298 17.45 -5.13 18.85
N TRP A 299 17.48 -4.02 19.59
CA TRP A 299 16.37 -3.07 19.61
C TRP A 299 16.16 -2.35 18.28
N LEU A 300 17.23 -1.95 17.60
CA LEU A 300 17.14 -1.34 16.28
C LEU A 300 16.46 -2.29 15.29
N SER A 301 16.83 -3.57 15.31
CA SER A 301 16.20 -4.62 14.49
C SER A 301 14.72 -4.79 14.83
N VAL A 302 14.38 -4.92 16.12
CA VAL A 302 13.00 -5.06 16.59
C VAL A 302 12.15 -3.85 16.17
N ILE A 303 12.67 -2.63 16.30
CA ILE A 303 11.96 -1.41 15.88
C ILE A 303 11.75 -1.40 14.37
N ILE A 304 12.76 -1.73 13.56
CA ILE A 304 12.63 -1.75 12.09
C ILE A 304 11.57 -2.77 11.66
N VAL A 305 11.60 -3.99 12.21
CA VAL A 305 10.62 -5.04 11.92
C VAL A 305 9.22 -4.64 12.40
N ALA A 306 9.11 -4.11 13.61
CA ALA A 306 7.86 -3.61 14.19
C ALA A 306 7.25 -2.46 13.36
N LEU A 307 8.09 -1.56 12.85
CA LEU A 307 7.68 -0.45 12.01
C LEU A 307 7.16 -0.94 10.65
N GLY A 308 7.86 -1.89 10.03
CA GLY A 308 7.40 -2.55 8.80
C GLY A 308 6.07 -3.28 8.99
N PHE A 309 5.93 -4.03 10.09
CA PHE A 309 4.68 -4.71 10.45
C PHE A 309 3.52 -3.72 10.72
N SER A 310 3.79 -2.64 11.44
CA SER A 310 2.75 -1.65 11.79
C SER A 310 2.28 -0.84 10.57
N ILE A 311 3.18 -0.51 9.64
CA ILE A 311 2.83 0.15 8.37
C ILE A 311 1.97 -0.78 7.49
N THR A 312 2.30 -2.07 7.43
CA THR A 312 1.57 -3.05 6.62
C THR A 312 0.20 -3.39 7.22
N GLN A 313 0.08 -3.46 8.54
CA GLN A 313 -1.16 -3.82 9.25
C GLN A 313 -2.08 -2.65 9.55
N GLN A 314 -1.66 -1.40 9.31
CA GLN A 314 -2.40 -0.21 9.73
C GLN A 314 -3.85 -0.14 9.20
N ARG A 315 -4.12 -0.73 8.03
CA ARG A 315 -5.49 -0.79 7.48
C ARG A 315 -6.32 -1.94 8.02
N ALA A 316 -5.71 -3.09 8.30
CA ALA A 316 -6.39 -4.20 8.99
C ALA A 316 -6.79 -3.78 10.41
N PHE A 317 -5.90 -3.07 11.11
CA PHE A 317 -6.18 -2.53 12.44
C PHE A 317 -7.25 -1.43 12.40
N ARG A 318 -7.21 -0.50 11.42
CA ARG A 318 -8.28 0.50 11.25
C ARG A 318 -9.63 -0.12 10.88
N ALA A 319 -9.64 -1.19 10.07
CA ALA A 319 -10.87 -1.91 9.75
C ALA A 319 -11.43 -2.64 10.98
N MET A 320 -10.57 -3.26 11.79
CA MET A 320 -10.95 -3.94 13.03
C MET A 320 -11.45 -2.95 14.11
N VAL A 321 -10.75 -1.82 14.31
CA VAL A 321 -11.20 -0.75 15.21
C VAL A 321 -12.51 -0.14 14.74
N ALA A 322 -12.69 0.07 13.43
CA ALA A 322 -13.97 0.53 12.88
C ALA A 322 -15.10 -0.49 13.08
N SER A 323 -14.82 -1.79 13.03
CA SER A 323 -15.82 -2.83 13.34
C SER A 323 -16.18 -2.89 14.83
N ILE A 324 -15.22 -2.64 15.73
CA ILE A 324 -15.44 -2.63 17.19
C ILE A 324 -16.22 -1.38 17.61
N LEU A 325 -15.86 -0.20 17.08
CA LEU A 325 -16.59 1.04 17.33
C LEU A 325 -18.03 1.00 16.79
N LYS A 326 -18.29 0.20 15.74
CA LYS A 326 -19.64 -0.03 15.22
C LYS A 326 -20.46 -1.00 16.06
N SER A 327 -19.82 -1.85 16.87
CA SER A 327 -20.51 -2.75 17.82
C SER A 327 -20.81 -2.12 19.18
N GLU A 328 -20.21 -0.96 19.49
CA GLU A 328 -20.41 -0.26 20.77
C GLU A 328 -21.32 0.98 20.68
N SER A 329 -21.83 1.34 19.49
CA SER A 329 -22.87 2.35 19.35
C SER A 329 -24.26 1.71 19.50
N PRO A 330 -25.02 2.01 20.59
CA PRO A 330 -26.37 1.49 20.78
C PRO A 330 -27.38 2.02 19.74
#